data_AF-H3G8D9-F1
#
_entry.id   AF-H3G8D9-F1
#
_cell.length_a   1.000
_cell.length_b   1.000
_cell.length_c   1.000
_cell.angle_alpha   90.00
_cell.angle_beta   90.00
_cell.angle_gamma   90.00
#
_symmetry.space_group_name_H-M   'P 1'
#
loop_
_entity.id
_entity.type
_entity.pdbx_description
1 polymer ?
#
loop_
_entity_poly.entity_id
_entity_poly.type
_entity_poly.pdbx_seq_one_letter_code
_entity_poly.pdbx_strand_id
1 'polypeptide(L)'
;MSKWQFLCVALLALLQLATASNVVVLSTSDFEHKTQAGSGATTGDWLVEFYAPWCGHCKKLEPIYETVANDLKGEVNVAKVDVTANSELGKRFGIRGFPTVLHFSHGKSYKFAGKRTLEELSAFARGGFKSVEGEVVSGAPSLVDFAKQQALDIKHDFVTLLATKKNVLLVTFSGGLLLGLLLGCMCGCCTSRGSKAPKTKKE
;
A
#
# COMPACT_ATOMS: atom_id res chain seq x y z
N MET A 1 -44.01 35.30 40.70
CA MET A 1 -43.03 34.93 39.66
C MET A 1 -41.67 34.87 40.34
N SER A 2 -41.16 33.66 40.60
CA SER A 2 -40.09 33.43 41.57
C SER A 2 -38.72 33.80 40.98
N LYS A 3 -37.93 34.54 41.77
CA LYS A 3 -36.54 34.96 41.46
C LYS A 3 -35.60 33.79 41.13
N TRP A 4 -36.01 32.57 41.47
CA TRP A 4 -35.32 31.32 41.17
C TRP A 4 -35.36 30.92 39.70
N GLN A 5 -36.37 31.37 38.95
CA GLN A 5 -36.51 31.02 37.54
C GLN A 5 -35.47 31.73 36.65
N PHE A 6 -34.97 32.90 37.06
CA PHE A 6 -33.95 33.65 36.34
C PHE A 6 -32.53 33.13 36.59
N LEU A 7 -32.26 32.53 37.76
CA LEU A 7 -30.95 31.96 38.10
C LEU A 7 -30.65 30.66 37.34
N CYS A 8 -31.66 29.83 37.07
CA CYS A 8 -31.48 28.60 36.28
C CYS A 8 -31.22 28.87 34.80
N VAL A 9 -31.82 29.92 34.22
CA VAL A 9 -31.61 30.27 32.81
C VAL A 9 -30.22 30.86 32.58
N ALA A 10 -29.69 31.65 33.53
CA ALA A 10 -28.34 32.20 33.44
C ALA A 10 -27.24 31.14 33.60
N LEU A 11 -27.45 30.11 34.44
CA LEU A 11 -26.49 29.00 34.60
C LEU A 11 -26.45 28.08 33.37
N LEU A 12 -27.58 27.89 32.68
CA LEU A 12 -27.66 27.10 31.45
C LEU A 12 -27.00 27.81 30.24
N ALA A 13 -26.91 29.15 30.25
CA ALA A 13 -26.26 29.92 29.19
C ALA A 13 -24.72 29.93 29.28
N LEU A 14 -24.13 29.59 30.43
CA LEU A 14 -22.67 29.59 30.64
C LEU A 14 -21.99 28.24 30.31
N LEU A 15 -22.74 27.20 29.96
CA LEU A 15 -22.19 25.85 29.71
C LEU A 15 -21.86 25.57 28.22
N GLN A 16 -22.10 26.52 27.31
CA GLN A 16 -21.93 26.31 25.87
C GLN A 16 -20.72 27.01 25.25
N LEU A 17 -19.62 27.19 25.98
CA LEU A 17 -18.31 27.33 25.34
C LEU A 17 -17.63 25.96 25.26
N ALA A 18 -18.25 25.03 24.53
CA ALA A 18 -17.49 23.94 23.93
C ALA A 18 -16.70 24.56 22.77
N THR A 19 -15.42 24.89 23.01
CA THR A 19 -14.51 25.34 21.96
C THR A 19 -14.45 24.23 20.90
N ALA A 20 -14.97 24.49 19.70
CA ALA A 20 -14.81 23.57 18.58
C ALA A 20 -13.31 23.36 18.33
N SER A 21 -12.80 22.13 18.49
CA SER A 21 -11.41 21.83 18.19
C SER A 21 -11.23 21.84 16.66
N ASN A 22 -10.16 22.48 16.17
CA ASN A 22 -9.86 22.53 14.74
C ASN A 22 -9.21 21.23 14.22
N VAL A 23 -9.04 20.22 15.09
CA VAL A 23 -8.49 18.92 14.73
C VAL A 23 -9.61 18.06 14.11
N VAL A 24 -9.47 17.75 12.82
CA VAL A 24 -10.43 16.92 12.10
C VAL A 24 -10.24 15.45 12.46
N VAL A 25 -11.30 14.75 12.84
CA VAL A 25 -11.25 13.29 13.01
C VAL A 25 -11.50 12.63 11.66
N LEU A 26 -10.55 11.80 11.22
CA LEU A 26 -10.63 11.05 9.98
C LEU A 26 -10.80 9.54 10.25
N SER A 27 -11.61 8.90 9.41
CA SER A 27 -11.84 7.46 9.38
C SER A 27 -11.45 6.89 8.02
N THR A 28 -11.43 5.56 7.89
CA THR A 28 -11.18 4.89 6.60
C THR A 28 -12.11 5.37 5.47
N SER A 29 -13.39 5.66 5.76
CA SER A 29 -14.36 6.11 4.75
C SER A 29 -14.08 7.51 4.23
N ASP A 30 -13.60 8.40 5.10
CA ASP A 30 -13.52 9.83 4.82
C ASP A 30 -12.11 10.26 4.43
N PHE A 31 -11.10 9.47 4.77
CA PHE A 31 -9.70 9.83 4.62
C PHE A 31 -9.36 10.23 3.18
N GLU A 32 -9.63 9.37 2.20
CA GLU A 32 -9.33 9.68 0.80
C GLU A 32 -10.17 10.81 0.25
N HIS A 33 -11.46 10.86 0.60
CA HIS A 33 -12.35 11.91 0.11
C HIS A 33 -11.93 13.30 0.59
N LYS A 34 -11.52 13.42 1.87
CA LYS A 34 -11.11 14.71 2.46
C LYS A 34 -9.66 15.07 2.15
N THR A 35 -8.74 14.10 2.27
CA THR A 35 -7.31 14.37 2.13
C THR A 35 -6.83 14.29 0.70
N GLN A 36 -7.48 13.47 -0.16
CA GLN A 36 -7.03 13.14 -1.51
C GLN A 36 -5.56 12.68 -1.55
N ALA A 37 -5.10 12.07 -0.45
CA ALA A 37 -3.70 11.73 -0.24
C ALA A 37 -3.14 10.81 -1.33
N GLY A 38 -3.96 9.90 -1.89
CA GLY A 38 -3.53 8.99 -2.95
C GLY A 38 -3.53 9.59 -4.37
N SER A 39 -4.41 10.54 -4.67
CA SER A 39 -4.50 11.13 -6.01
C SER A 39 -3.53 12.30 -6.20
N GLY A 40 -3.08 12.92 -5.10
CA GLY A 40 -2.21 14.09 -5.14
C GLY A 40 -2.89 15.36 -5.66
N ALA A 41 -4.20 15.32 -5.94
CA ALA A 41 -5.03 16.49 -6.29
C ALA A 41 -5.47 17.30 -5.06
N THR A 42 -4.71 17.18 -3.97
CA THR A 42 -5.06 17.68 -2.64
C THR A 42 -5.40 19.17 -2.67
N THR A 43 -6.59 19.53 -2.18
CA THR A 43 -7.05 20.93 -2.03
C THR A 43 -6.24 21.71 -0.98
N GLY A 44 -5.33 21.04 -0.26
CA GLY A 44 -4.38 21.62 0.68
C GLY A 44 -3.57 20.53 1.36
N ASP A 45 -2.49 20.92 2.04
CA ASP A 45 -1.65 19.99 2.79
C ASP A 45 -2.36 19.50 4.06
N TRP A 46 -2.03 18.29 4.51
CA TRP A 46 -2.60 17.68 5.72
C TRP A 46 -1.53 17.19 6.67
N LEU A 47 -1.60 17.62 7.93
CA LEU A 47 -0.84 17.03 9.03
C LEU A 47 -1.76 16.06 9.78
N VAL A 48 -1.42 14.77 9.79
CA VAL A 48 -2.28 13.72 10.37
C VAL A 48 -1.55 12.96 11.47
N GLU A 49 -2.14 12.90 12.66
CA GLU A 49 -1.72 12.04 13.76
C GLU A 49 -2.44 10.69 13.71
N PHE A 50 -1.66 9.61 13.64
CA PHE A 50 -2.14 8.25 13.86
C PHE A 50 -1.92 7.87 15.32
N TYR A 51 -3.01 7.61 16.04
CA TYR A 51 -3.02 7.39 17.48
C TYR A 51 -3.82 6.15 17.89
N ALA A 52 -3.75 5.83 19.18
CA ALA A 52 -4.62 4.86 19.83
C ALA A 52 -5.16 5.45 21.15
N PRO A 53 -6.44 5.25 21.49
CA PRO A 53 -7.11 5.93 22.60
C PRO A 53 -6.56 5.55 23.99
N TRP A 54 -5.92 4.38 24.10
CA TRP A 54 -5.29 3.90 25.33
C TRP A 54 -3.82 4.33 25.47
N CYS A 55 -3.22 4.94 24.45
CA CYS A 55 -1.80 5.28 24.46
C CYS A 55 -1.53 6.55 25.29
N GLY A 56 -0.75 6.41 26.37
CA GLY A 56 -0.40 7.54 27.25
C GLY A 56 0.38 8.67 26.55
N HIS A 57 1.23 8.35 25.56
CA HIS A 57 1.94 9.38 24.79
C HIS A 57 1.04 10.18 23.87
N CYS A 58 -0.03 9.57 23.33
CA CYS A 58 -1.01 10.27 22.49
C CYS A 58 -1.83 11.25 23.35
N LYS A 59 -2.29 10.82 24.53
CA LYS A 59 -3.02 11.69 25.46
C LYS A 59 -2.22 12.93 25.89
N LYS A 60 -0.89 12.79 26.01
CA LYS A 60 0.00 13.93 26.30
C LYS A 60 0.16 14.88 25.10
N LEU A 61 0.09 14.34 23.88
CA LEU A 61 0.21 15.12 22.65
C LEU A 61 -1.08 15.88 22.33
N GLU A 62 -2.24 15.33 22.65
CA GLU A 62 -3.57 15.88 22.33
C GLU A 62 -3.71 17.40 22.58
N PRO A 63 -3.40 17.97 23.76
CA PRO A 63 -3.53 19.42 23.99
C PRO A 63 -2.54 20.25 23.15
N ILE A 64 -1.34 19.73 22.89
CA ILE A 64 -0.35 20.38 22.03
C ILE A 64 -0.85 20.36 20.58
N TYR A 65 -1.40 19.23 20.15
CA TYR A 65 -1.90 19.03 18.80
C TYR A 65 -3.11 19.90 18.48
N GLU A 66 -4.00 20.13 19.45
CA GLU A 66 -5.07 21.11 19.34
C GLU A 66 -4.54 22.53 19.16
N THR A 67 -3.46 22.88 19.87
CA THR A 67 -2.83 24.20 19.73
C THR A 67 -2.17 24.35 18.37
N VAL A 68 -1.53 23.29 17.85
CA VAL A 68 -0.99 23.24 16.48
C VAL A 68 -2.09 23.40 15.43
N ALA A 69 -3.24 22.76 15.61
CA ALA A 69 -4.39 22.92 14.71
C ALA A 69 -4.92 24.35 14.69
N ASN A 70 -4.85 25.05 15.82
CA ASN A 70 -5.21 26.47 15.89
C ASN A 70 -4.16 27.35 15.20
N ASP A 71 -2.87 27.08 15.38
CA ASP A 71 -1.77 27.84 14.76
C ASP A 71 -1.74 27.71 13.23
N LEU A 72 -2.04 26.51 12.72
CA LEU A 72 -2.00 26.20 11.29
C LEU A 72 -3.33 26.47 10.56
N LYS A 73 -4.31 27.06 11.25
CA LYS A 73 -5.65 27.25 10.72
C LYS A 73 -5.63 28.08 9.43
N GLY A 74 -6.10 27.48 8.33
CA GLY A 74 -6.14 28.10 7.01
C GLY A 74 -4.85 27.94 6.19
N GLU A 75 -3.78 27.42 6.78
CA GLU A 75 -2.53 27.08 6.09
C GLU A 75 -2.43 25.58 5.81
N VAL A 76 -2.58 24.75 6.84
CA VAL A 76 -2.46 23.29 6.77
C VAL A 76 -3.59 22.65 7.57
N ASN A 77 -4.25 21.66 7.00
CA ASN A 77 -5.33 20.96 7.69
C ASN A 77 -4.73 19.99 8.71
N VAL A 78 -5.20 20.03 9.95
CA VAL A 78 -4.71 19.16 11.03
C VAL A 78 -5.77 18.12 11.37
N ALA A 79 -5.39 16.84 11.40
CA ALA A 79 -6.31 15.75 11.60
C ALA A 79 -5.74 14.63 12.49
N LYS A 80 -6.63 13.81 13.05
CA LYS A 80 -6.26 12.61 13.80
C LYS A 80 -7.04 11.39 13.34
N VAL A 81 -6.39 10.23 13.38
CA VAL A 81 -6.93 8.93 12.99
C VAL A 81 -6.69 7.93 14.12
N ASP A 82 -7.77 7.36 14.64
CA ASP A 82 -7.70 6.21 15.55
C ASP A 82 -7.42 4.95 14.75
N VAL A 83 -6.20 4.42 14.86
CA VAL A 83 -5.78 3.20 14.14
C VAL A 83 -6.42 1.94 14.74
N THR A 84 -6.88 1.99 15.99
CA THR A 84 -7.56 0.84 16.62
C THR A 84 -8.93 0.59 16.01
N ALA A 85 -9.64 1.66 15.64
CA ALA A 85 -10.90 1.59 14.89
C ALA A 85 -10.67 1.49 13.37
N ASN A 86 -9.55 2.04 12.86
CA ASN A 86 -9.24 2.14 11.43
C ASN A 86 -7.95 1.40 11.06
N SER A 87 -7.90 0.10 11.36
CA SER A 87 -6.67 -0.71 11.21
C SER A 87 -6.13 -0.78 9.77
N GLU A 88 -7.00 -0.61 8.77
CA GLU A 88 -6.63 -0.58 7.35
C GLU A 88 -5.72 0.60 7.01
N LEU A 89 -6.01 1.79 7.55
CA LEU A 89 -5.16 2.97 7.38
C LEU A 89 -3.81 2.75 8.07
N GLY A 90 -3.80 2.13 9.25
CA GLY A 90 -2.57 1.77 9.94
C GLY A 90 -1.68 0.84 9.10
N LYS A 91 -2.26 -0.18 8.47
CA LYS A 91 -1.52 -1.09 7.57
C LYS A 91 -1.02 -0.36 6.33
N ARG A 92 -1.88 0.44 5.69
CA ARG A 92 -1.56 1.17 4.46
C ARG A 92 -0.39 2.13 4.62
N PHE A 93 -0.32 2.83 5.74
CA PHE A 93 0.76 3.78 6.04
C PHE A 93 1.88 3.18 6.91
N GLY A 94 1.90 1.85 7.10
CA GLY A 94 2.95 1.17 7.85
C GLY A 94 3.10 1.62 9.30
N ILE A 95 2.01 2.01 9.97
CA ILE A 95 2.03 2.51 11.34
C ILE A 95 2.29 1.37 12.32
N ARG A 96 3.49 1.37 12.93
CA ARG A 96 3.94 0.35 13.90
C ARG A 96 3.91 0.81 15.36
N GLY A 97 3.67 2.09 15.61
CA GLY A 97 3.70 2.66 16.95
C GLY A 97 3.01 4.03 17.02
N PHE A 98 2.71 4.46 18.23
CA PHE A 98 1.91 5.66 18.49
C PHE A 98 2.61 6.64 19.44
N PRO A 99 2.39 7.95 19.27
CA PRO A 99 1.74 8.58 18.11
C PRO A 99 2.71 8.67 16.92
N THR A 100 2.20 8.43 15.70
CA THR A 100 2.95 8.66 14.46
C THR A 100 2.30 9.81 13.72
N VAL A 101 3.07 10.84 13.37
CA VAL A 101 2.57 12.01 12.63
C VAL A 101 3.12 11.98 11.21
N LEU A 102 2.24 12.03 10.22
CA LEU A 102 2.58 12.11 8.81
C LEU A 102 2.04 13.42 8.22
N HIS A 103 2.86 14.07 7.40
CA HIS A 103 2.42 15.20 6.59
C HIS A 103 2.15 14.73 5.16
N PHE A 104 1.00 15.06 4.61
CA PHE A 104 0.59 14.68 3.26
C PHE A 104 0.58 15.91 2.37
N SER A 105 1.36 15.83 1.29
CA SER A 105 1.46 16.90 0.30
C SER A 105 1.74 16.28 -1.08
N HIS A 106 0.99 16.71 -2.10
CA HIS A 106 1.19 16.32 -3.50
C HIS A 106 1.36 14.80 -3.75
N GLY A 107 0.52 13.97 -3.11
CA GLY A 107 0.52 12.52 -3.32
C GLY A 107 1.63 11.77 -2.55
N LYS A 108 2.35 12.47 -1.67
CA LYS A 108 3.41 11.90 -0.84
C LYS A 108 3.12 12.11 0.63
N SER A 109 3.59 11.18 1.45
CA SER A 109 3.59 11.26 2.90
C SER A 109 5.00 11.43 3.43
N TYR A 110 5.16 12.34 4.38
CA TYR A 110 6.43 12.69 5.01
C TYR A 110 6.32 12.43 6.50
N LYS A 111 7.18 11.54 7.01
CA LYS A 111 7.14 11.16 8.42
C LYS A 111 7.83 12.18 9.31
N PHE A 112 7.13 12.66 10.33
CA PHE A 112 7.72 13.52 11.34
C PHE A 112 8.57 12.71 12.32
N ALA A 113 9.81 13.14 12.54
CA ALA A 113 10.76 12.51 13.46
C ALA A 113 11.30 13.45 14.55
N GLY A 114 10.83 14.70 14.59
CA GLY A 114 11.27 15.72 15.56
C GLY A 114 10.61 15.60 16.94
N LYS A 115 10.84 16.60 17.79
CA LYS A 115 10.16 16.73 19.08
C LYS A 115 8.73 17.15 18.86
N ARG A 116 7.82 16.57 19.64
CA ARG A 116 6.39 16.82 19.53
C ARG A 116 5.98 18.10 20.28
N THR A 117 6.60 19.22 19.94
CA THR A 117 6.25 20.55 20.44
C THR A 117 5.50 21.33 19.38
N LEU A 118 4.86 22.42 19.78
CA LEU A 118 4.10 23.26 18.87
C LEU A 118 4.98 23.81 17.74
N GLU A 119 6.18 24.28 18.09
CA GLU A 119 7.09 24.97 17.20
C GLU A 119 7.61 24.01 16.12
N GLU A 120 8.07 22.83 16.51
CA GLU A 120 8.62 21.84 15.57
C GLU A 120 7.53 21.24 14.67
N LEU A 121 6.33 20.97 15.20
CA LEU A 121 5.22 20.46 14.39
C LEU A 121 4.72 21.49 13.38
N SER A 122 4.59 22.76 13.80
CA SER A 122 4.12 23.83 12.92
C SER A 122 5.17 24.20 11.87
N ALA A 123 6.45 24.23 12.25
CA ALA A 123 7.56 24.42 11.30
C ALA A 123 7.66 23.26 10.29
N PHE A 124 7.44 22.03 10.75
CA PHE A 124 7.40 20.87 9.86
C PHE A 124 6.26 20.99 8.84
N ALA A 125 5.05 21.34 9.29
CA ALA A 125 3.88 21.51 8.43
C ALA A 125 4.03 22.66 7.42
N ARG A 126 4.64 23.78 7.80
CA ARG A 126 4.87 24.94 6.92
C ARG A 126 5.94 24.74 5.83
N GLY A 127 6.63 23.60 5.83
CA GLY A 127 7.60 23.27 4.79
C GLY A 127 8.80 22.46 5.24
N GLY A 128 9.01 22.27 6.55
CA GLY A 128 10.08 21.41 7.06
C GLY A 128 10.00 19.97 6.53
N PHE A 129 8.81 19.50 6.19
CA PHE A 129 8.59 18.19 5.57
C PHE A 129 9.38 17.95 4.28
N LYS A 130 9.71 19.02 3.52
CA LYS A 130 10.46 18.93 2.27
C LYS A 130 11.90 18.43 2.45
N SER A 131 12.43 18.49 3.67
CA SER A 131 13.76 17.98 4.01
C SER A 131 13.78 16.47 4.32
N VAL A 132 12.60 15.85 4.46
CA VAL A 132 12.45 14.42 4.72
C VAL A 132 12.14 13.70 3.40
N GLU A 133 12.63 12.48 3.26
CA GLU A 133 12.28 11.62 2.13
C GLU A 133 10.78 11.31 2.15
N GLY A 134 10.07 11.69 1.09
CA GLY A 134 8.64 11.48 0.96
C GLY A 134 8.34 10.11 0.36
N GLU A 135 7.48 9.35 1.03
CA GLU A 135 6.95 8.08 0.52
C GLU A 135 5.73 8.36 -0.36
N VAL A 136 5.65 7.72 -1.54
CA VAL A 136 4.47 7.86 -2.41
C VAL A 136 3.29 7.20 -1.73
N VAL A 137 2.20 7.96 -1.55
CA VAL A 137 0.98 7.41 -0.98
C VAL A 137 0.37 6.50 -2.04
N SER A 138 0.38 5.20 -1.78
CA SER A 138 -0.38 4.26 -2.60
C SER A 138 -1.85 4.61 -2.48
N GLY A 139 -2.42 5.24 -3.51
CA GLY A 139 -3.85 5.43 -3.63
C GLY A 139 -4.59 4.09 -3.64
N ALA A 140 -5.90 4.12 -3.43
CA ALA A 140 -6.73 2.97 -3.81
C ALA A 140 -6.37 2.60 -5.26
N PRO A 141 -6.18 1.30 -5.60
CA PRO A 141 -5.68 0.90 -6.90
C PRO A 141 -6.55 1.51 -7.99
N SER A 142 -5.94 2.38 -8.79
CA SER A 142 -6.63 3.02 -9.90
C SER A 142 -6.76 2.01 -11.04
N LEU A 143 -7.67 2.26 -11.98
CA LEU A 143 -7.84 1.44 -13.18
C LEU A 143 -6.53 1.30 -13.98
N VAL A 144 -5.64 2.29 -13.86
CA VAL A 144 -4.29 2.27 -14.45
C VAL A 144 -3.38 1.29 -13.72
N ASP A 145 -3.52 1.12 -12.41
CA ASP A 145 -2.78 0.12 -11.63
C ASP A 145 -3.27 -1.29 -11.94
N PHE A 146 -4.59 -1.47 -12.12
CA PHE A 146 -5.13 -2.72 -12.67
C PHE A 146 -4.60 -3.00 -14.08
N ALA A 147 -4.53 -1.99 -14.95
CA ALA A 147 -3.98 -2.15 -16.30
C ALA A 147 -2.47 -2.47 -16.29
N LYS A 148 -1.69 -1.87 -15.39
CA LYS A 148 -0.28 -2.21 -15.18
C LYS A 148 -0.14 -3.63 -14.65
N GLN A 149 -0.99 -4.05 -13.72
CA GLN A 149 -0.96 -5.40 -13.18
C GLN A 149 -1.21 -6.44 -14.27
N GLN A 150 -2.24 -6.24 -15.12
CA GLN A 150 -2.47 -7.10 -16.28
C GLN A 150 -1.30 -7.10 -17.26
N ALA A 151 -0.66 -5.96 -17.51
CA ALA A 151 0.50 -5.88 -18.40
C ALA A 151 1.72 -6.63 -17.85
N LEU A 152 1.95 -6.59 -16.53
CA LEU A 152 3.01 -7.36 -15.88
C LEU A 152 2.74 -8.86 -15.91
N ASP A 153 1.50 -9.28 -15.68
CA ASP A 153 1.10 -10.70 -15.74
C ASP A 153 1.23 -11.25 -17.17
N ILE A 154 0.76 -10.52 -18.18
CA ILE A 154 0.94 -10.91 -19.60
C ILE A 154 2.42 -11.07 -19.94
N LYS A 155 3.28 -10.19 -19.43
CA LYS A 155 4.73 -10.28 -19.66
C LYS A 155 5.32 -11.52 -18.99
N HIS A 156 4.93 -11.82 -17.75
CA HIS A 156 5.39 -13.00 -17.02
C HIS A 156 4.93 -14.30 -17.70
N ASP A 157 3.67 -14.35 -18.13
CA ASP A 157 3.11 -15.48 -18.87
C ASP A 157 3.80 -15.66 -20.21
N PHE A 158 4.04 -14.59 -20.95
CA PHE A 158 4.75 -14.67 -22.24
C PHE A 158 6.19 -15.17 -22.06
N VAL A 159 6.92 -14.68 -21.05
CA VAL A 159 8.27 -15.18 -20.73
C VAL A 159 8.23 -16.65 -20.34
N THR A 160 7.23 -17.05 -19.54
CA THR A 160 7.04 -18.46 -19.14
C THR A 160 6.69 -19.33 -20.35
N LEU A 161 5.86 -18.84 -21.28
CA LEU A 161 5.52 -19.51 -22.54
C LEU A 161 6.74 -19.65 -23.45
N LEU A 162 7.57 -18.62 -23.56
CA LEU A 162 8.81 -18.69 -24.34
C LEU A 162 9.84 -19.62 -23.70
N ALA A 163 9.96 -19.63 -22.38
CA ALA A 163 10.85 -20.54 -21.64
C ALA A 163 10.38 -21.99 -21.75
N THR A 164 9.08 -22.24 -21.60
CA THR A 164 8.50 -23.58 -21.76
C THR A 164 8.52 -24.04 -23.21
N LYS A 165 8.27 -23.17 -24.22
CA LYS A 165 8.42 -23.56 -25.63
C LYS A 165 9.84 -23.99 -25.98
N LYS A 166 10.87 -23.32 -25.47
CA LYS A 166 12.26 -23.76 -25.65
C LYS A 166 12.50 -25.13 -25.04
N ASN A 167 12.03 -25.37 -23.82
CA ASN A 167 12.17 -26.66 -23.16
C ASN A 167 11.32 -27.77 -23.82
N VAL A 168 10.10 -27.49 -24.26
CA VAL A 168 9.21 -28.43 -24.94
C VAL A 168 9.75 -28.79 -26.32
N LEU A 169 10.25 -27.81 -27.09
CA LEU A 169 10.88 -28.07 -28.37
C LEU A 169 12.14 -28.93 -28.19
N LEU A 170 12.94 -28.66 -27.16
CA LEU A 170 14.15 -29.42 -26.87
C LEU A 170 13.83 -30.86 -26.40
N VAL A 171 12.81 -31.04 -25.56
CA VAL A 171 12.33 -32.36 -25.09
C VAL A 171 11.72 -33.18 -26.22
N THR A 172 10.93 -32.57 -27.11
CA THR A 172 10.34 -33.28 -28.26
C THR A 172 11.38 -33.65 -29.30
N PHE A 173 12.37 -32.78 -29.56
CA PHE A 173 13.44 -33.08 -30.51
C PHE A 173 14.38 -34.17 -30.00
N SER A 174 14.77 -34.12 -28.72
CA SER A 174 15.60 -35.15 -28.10
C SER A 174 14.86 -36.49 -27.94
N GLY A 175 13.61 -36.47 -27.49
CA GLY A 175 12.77 -37.66 -27.36
C GLY A 175 12.48 -38.32 -28.71
N GLY A 176 12.19 -37.53 -29.74
CA GLY A 176 11.99 -38.02 -31.11
C GLY A 176 13.23 -38.65 -31.72
N LEU A 177 14.41 -38.06 -31.50
CA LEU A 177 15.68 -38.60 -31.98
C LEU A 177 16.04 -39.95 -31.30
N LEU A 178 15.84 -40.04 -29.98
CA LEU A 178 16.04 -41.28 -29.23
C LEU A 178 15.08 -42.40 -29.68
N LEU A 179 13.80 -42.07 -29.85
CA LEU A 179 12.80 -43.03 -30.33
C LEU A 179 13.10 -43.49 -31.76
N GLY A 180 13.54 -42.57 -32.63
CA GLY A 180 13.96 -42.88 -34.00
C GLY A 180 15.17 -43.82 -34.05
N LEU A 181 16.19 -43.57 -33.22
CA LEU A 181 17.37 -44.45 -33.11
C LEU A 181 17.02 -45.84 -32.60
N LEU A 182 16.11 -45.95 -31.62
CA LEU A 182 15.63 -47.23 -31.09
C LEU A 182 14.86 -48.04 -32.14
N LEU A 183 13.94 -47.40 -32.87
CA LEU A 183 13.18 -48.06 -33.94
C LEU A 183 14.05 -48.44 -35.14
N GLY A 184 15.05 -47.61 -35.48
CA GLY A 184 16.04 -47.91 -36.52
C GLY A 184 16.93 -49.11 -36.16
N CYS A 185 17.34 -49.22 -34.89
CA CYS A 185 18.15 -50.34 -34.41
C CYS A 185 17.37 -51.67 -34.44
N MET A 186 16.06 -51.63 -34.17
CA MET A 186 15.18 -52.80 -34.29
C MET A 186 15.04 -53.28 -35.74
N CYS A 187 14.98 -52.36 -36.71
CA CYS A 187 14.93 -52.73 -38.13
C CYS A 187 16.27 -53.29 -38.64
N GLY A 188 17.41 -52.75 -38.19
CA GLY A 188 18.74 -53.24 -38.59
C GLY A 188 19.04 -54.68 -38.13
N CYS A 189 18.51 -55.09 -36.98
CA CYS A 189 18.67 -56.44 -36.45
C CYS A 189 17.80 -57.49 -37.15
N CYS A 190 16.71 -57.10 -37.82
CA CYS A 190 15.85 -58.04 -38.54
C CYS A 190 16.41 -58.45 -39.93
N THR A 191 17.32 -57.68 -40.52
CA THR A 191 17.91 -57.98 -41.84
C THR A 191 19.13 -58.90 -41.82
N SER A 192 19.64 -59.34 -40.67
CA SER A 192 20.84 -60.21 -40.60
C SER A 192 20.57 -61.72 -40.46
N ARG A 193 19.30 -62.16 -40.47
CA ARG A 193 18.92 -63.58 -40.41
C ARG A 193 18.33 -64.06 -41.74
N GLY A 194 19.20 -64.27 -42.74
CA GLY A 194 18.79 -64.76 -44.05
C GLY A 194 19.87 -65.53 -44.81
N SER A 195 19.78 -66.86 -44.73
CA SER A 195 20.20 -67.85 -45.75
C SER A 195 21.69 -68.22 -45.88
N LYS A 196 22.12 -69.30 -45.21
CA LYS A 196 23.21 -70.15 -45.73
C LYS A 196 22.61 -71.18 -46.69
N ALA A 197 22.96 -71.06 -47.97
CA ALA A 197 22.55 -71.93 -49.06
C ALA A 197 23.13 -73.37 -48.94
N PRO A 198 22.46 -74.39 -49.51
CA PRO A 198 22.91 -75.78 -49.49
C PRO A 198 24.02 -76.06 -50.52
N LYS A 199 25.08 -76.75 -50.13
CA LYS A 199 26.10 -77.27 -51.06
C LYS A 199 25.75 -78.68 -51.50
N THR A 200 25.24 -78.81 -52.71
CA THR A 200 25.30 -80.05 -53.51
C THR A 200 26.74 -80.25 -54.00
N LYS A 201 27.32 -81.44 -53.79
CA LYS A 201 28.43 -81.93 -54.62
C LYS A 201 28.08 -83.31 -55.17
N LYS A 202 28.06 -83.35 -56.50
CA LYS A 202 27.98 -84.50 -57.38
C LYS A 202 29.30 -85.30 -57.37
N GLU A 203 29.11 -86.58 -57.63
CA GLU A 203 30.04 -87.61 -58.14
C GLU A 203 31.15 -88.11 -57.20
#